data_AF-A0A7S3H228-F1
#
_entry.id   AF-A0A7S3H228-F1
#
_cell.length_a   1.000
_cell.length_b   1.000
_cell.length_c   1.000
_cell.angle_alpha   90.00
_cell.angle_beta   90.00
_cell.angle_gamma   90.00
#
_symmetry.space_group_name_H-M   'P 1'
#
loop_
_entity.id
_entity.type
_entity.pdbx_description
1 polymer ?
#
loop_
_entity_poly.entity_id
_entity_poly.type
_entity_poly.pdbx_seq_one_letter_code
_entity_poly.pdbx_strand_id
1 'polypeptide(L)'
;EIFHRGPISCGIDANPLLNYESGIIKTKGVGTDHVISVVGWGSDAQDGMYWIVRNSWGEYWGEMGYVRVARGALSVEDQCAWAVVKSYTASELDNQVHCHEGGDNCKATPSEEKIVV
;
A
#
# COMPACT_ATOMS: atom_id res chain seq x y z
N GLU A 1 -8.40 -6.63 4.12
CA GLU A 1 -7.94 -6.65 2.72
C GLU A 1 -6.61 -7.35 2.52
N ILE A 2 -5.57 -6.90 3.25
CA ILE A 2 -4.18 -7.37 3.08
C ILE A 2 -4.06 -8.90 3.04
N PHE A 3 -4.80 -9.61 3.90
CA PHE A 3 -4.81 -11.08 3.95
C PHE A 3 -5.18 -11.76 2.63
N HIS A 4 -6.14 -11.21 1.88
CA HIS A 4 -6.70 -11.87 0.71
C HIS A 4 -6.18 -11.31 -0.61
N ARG A 5 -5.83 -10.01 -0.64
CA ARG A 5 -5.60 -9.29 -1.90
C ARG A 5 -4.26 -8.54 -1.96
N GLY A 6 -3.40 -8.77 -0.97
CA GLY A 6 -2.06 -8.22 -0.94
C GLY A 6 -1.98 -6.81 -0.36
N PRO A 7 -0.81 -6.16 -0.47
CA PRO A 7 -0.55 -4.89 0.18
C PRO A 7 -1.51 -3.78 -0.21
N ILE A 8 -1.79 -2.88 0.74
CA ILE A 8 -2.61 -1.70 0.50
C ILE A 8 -1.76 -0.43 0.62
N SER A 9 -2.17 0.63 -0.05
CA SER A 9 -1.52 1.94 0.08
C SER A 9 -2.19 2.73 1.20
N CYS A 10 -1.40 3.31 2.10
CA CYS A 10 -1.91 4.19 3.14
C CYS A 10 -1.04 5.44 3.30
N GLY A 11 -1.63 6.51 3.81
CA GLY A 11 -0.90 7.68 4.29
C GLY A 11 -0.23 7.40 5.64
N ILE A 12 0.87 8.08 5.93
CA ILE A 12 1.58 8.06 7.21
C ILE A 12 2.17 9.44 7.54
N ASP A 13 2.33 9.75 8.82
CA ASP A 13 3.19 10.83 9.29
C ASP A 13 4.65 10.35 9.31
N ALA A 14 5.46 10.82 8.36
CA ALA A 14 6.83 10.36 8.20
C ALA A 14 7.86 11.18 8.98
N ASN A 15 7.49 12.31 9.60
CA ASN A 15 8.45 13.10 10.38
C ASN A 15 9.10 12.30 11.52
N PRO A 16 8.36 11.49 12.32
CA PRO A 16 8.96 10.66 13.35
C PRO A 16 9.85 9.53 12.81
N LEU A 17 9.82 9.26 11.51
CA LEU A 17 10.50 8.13 10.87
C LEU A 17 11.90 8.48 10.32
N LEU A 18 12.30 9.75 10.30
CA LEU A 18 13.56 10.19 9.70
C LEU A 18 14.79 9.45 10.23
N ASN A 19 14.84 9.18 11.54
CA ASN A 19 15.94 8.47 12.22
C ASN A 19 15.54 7.07 12.71
N TYR A 20 14.50 6.47 12.15
CA TYR A 20 14.10 5.12 12.52
C TYR A 20 15.11 4.09 12.04
N GLU A 21 15.54 3.20 12.94
CA GLU A 21 16.44 2.08 12.64
C GLU A 21 15.75 0.73 12.89
N SER A 22 15.06 0.56 14.02
CA SER A 22 14.37 -0.69 14.36
C SER A 22 13.33 -0.51 15.47
N GLY A 23 12.51 -1.55 15.66
CA GLY A 23 11.52 -1.63 16.75
C GLY A 23 10.09 -1.27 16.32
N ILE A 24 9.18 -1.18 17.28
CA ILE A 24 7.78 -0.81 17.01
C ILE A 24 7.57 0.67 17.35
N ILE A 25 7.33 1.50 16.33
CA ILE A 25 6.98 2.91 16.53
C ILE A 25 5.58 3.00 17.15
N LYS A 26 5.46 3.77 18.23
CA LYS A 26 4.19 4.02 18.94
C LYS A 26 3.79 5.50 18.94
N THR A 27 4.58 6.36 18.28
CA THR A 27 4.37 7.80 18.26
C THR A 27 3.05 8.14 17.58
N LYS A 28 2.26 9.02 18.21
CA LYS A 28 1.02 9.53 17.63
C LYS A 28 1.35 10.42 16.42
N GLY A 29 0.63 10.24 15.32
CA GLY A 29 0.72 11.11 14.16
C GLY A 29 0.11 12.50 14.44
N VAL A 30 0.70 13.52 13.85
CA VAL A 30 0.21 14.91 13.90
C VAL A 30 -0.16 15.45 12.52
N GLY A 31 0.35 14.84 11.45
CA GLY A 31 -0.06 15.14 10.08
C GLY A 31 0.47 14.12 9.09
N THR A 32 -0.41 13.55 8.28
CA THR A 32 -0.04 12.68 7.17
C THR A 32 0.66 13.49 6.07
N ASP A 33 1.89 13.11 5.73
CA ASP A 33 2.71 13.80 4.73
C ASP A 33 3.38 12.86 3.72
N HIS A 34 3.23 11.55 3.90
CA HIS A 34 3.88 10.54 3.06
C HIS A 34 2.94 9.36 2.77
N VAL A 35 3.23 8.62 1.69
CA VAL A 35 2.48 7.42 1.28
C VAL A 35 3.36 6.20 1.41
N ILE A 36 2.81 5.15 2.03
CA ILE A 36 3.48 3.87 2.27
C ILE A 36 2.65 2.70 1.80
N SER A 37 3.24 1.50 1.82
CA SER A 37 2.53 0.25 1.56
C SER A 37 2.47 -0.59 2.84
N VAL A 38 1.27 -0.87 3.33
CA VAL A 38 1.05 -1.82 4.43
C VAL A 38 1.01 -3.22 3.84
N VAL A 39 2.02 -4.03 4.16
CA VAL A 39 2.23 -5.35 3.55
C VAL A 39 1.83 -6.51 4.46
N GLY A 40 1.59 -6.25 5.74
CA GLY A 40 1.25 -7.27 6.72
C GLY A 40 1.03 -6.70 8.11
N TRP A 41 0.86 -7.60 9.07
CA TRP A 41 0.75 -7.28 10.48
C TRP A 41 1.41 -8.36 11.32
N GLY A 42 1.72 -8.03 12.55
CA GLY A 42 2.15 -8.97 13.57
C GLY A 42 1.54 -8.62 14.92
N SER A 43 1.82 -9.47 15.90
CA SER A 43 1.47 -9.25 17.30
C SER A 43 2.69 -9.48 18.16
N ASP A 44 2.89 -8.60 19.12
CA ASP A 44 3.87 -8.74 20.19
C ASP A 44 3.13 -8.86 21.54
N ALA A 45 3.67 -9.64 22.48
CA ALA A 45 3.01 -9.91 23.75
C ALA A 45 2.98 -8.68 24.67
N GLN A 46 3.95 -7.78 24.52
CA GLN A 46 4.10 -6.56 25.30
C GLN A 46 3.47 -5.37 24.58
N ASP A 47 3.66 -5.30 23.26
CA ASP A 47 3.33 -4.12 22.46
C ASP A 47 2.03 -4.24 21.66
N GLY A 48 1.44 -5.44 21.62
CA GLY A 48 0.19 -5.71 20.92
C GLY A 48 0.36 -5.78 19.40
N MET A 49 -0.71 -5.46 18.68
CA MET A 49 -0.74 -5.54 17.22
C MET A 49 0.03 -4.38 16.57
N TYR A 50 0.80 -4.70 15.54
CA TYR A 50 1.52 -3.72 14.72
C TYR A 50 1.38 -4.03 13.22
N TRP A 51 1.47 -2.99 12.41
CA TRP A 51 1.56 -3.04 10.96
C TRP A 51 3.01 -3.25 10.52
N ILE A 52 3.20 -4.05 9.48
CA ILE A 52 4.46 -4.14 8.74
C ILE A 52 4.31 -3.24 7.52
N VAL A 53 5.12 -2.19 7.49
CA VAL A 53 5.01 -1.10 6.51
C VAL A 53 6.28 -1.05 5.67
N ARG A 54 6.13 -1.12 4.35
CA ARG A 54 7.20 -0.92 3.39
C ARG A 54 7.31 0.57 3.04
N ASN A 55 8.50 1.12 3.17
CA ASN A 55 8.84 2.48 2.78
C ASN A 55 9.62 2.49 1.44
N SER A 56 9.85 3.69 0.90
CA SER A 56 10.52 3.94 -0.38
C SER A 56 11.83 4.73 -0.26
N TRP A 57 12.49 4.69 0.91
CA TRP A 57 13.75 5.40 1.18
C TRP A 57 15.00 4.52 1.03
N GLY A 58 14.86 3.35 0.41
CA GLY A 58 15.93 2.38 0.22
C GLY A 58 16.11 1.43 1.40
N GLU A 59 16.89 0.38 1.17
CA GLU A 59 17.09 -0.69 2.15
C GLU A 59 17.97 -0.28 3.34
N TYR A 60 18.77 0.79 3.19
CA TYR A 60 19.62 1.31 4.26
C TYR A 60 18.84 1.95 5.41
N TRP A 61 17.56 2.27 5.20
CA TRP A 61 16.71 2.90 6.20
C TRP A 61 15.87 1.85 6.93
N GLY A 62 15.74 2.00 8.26
CA GLY A 62 14.92 1.12 9.08
C GLY A 62 15.34 -0.35 9.00
N GLU A 63 14.34 -1.23 9.01
CA GLU A 63 14.53 -2.68 8.97
C GLU A 63 14.54 -3.16 7.51
N MET A 64 15.64 -2.93 6.79
CA MET A 64 15.78 -3.24 5.36
C MET A 64 14.72 -2.52 4.49
N GLY A 65 14.43 -1.26 4.79
CA GLY A 65 13.40 -0.46 4.11
C GLY A 65 12.00 -0.57 4.70
N TYR A 66 11.84 -1.28 5.83
CA TYR A 66 10.56 -1.48 6.51
C TYR A 66 10.53 -0.82 7.88
N VAL A 67 9.31 -0.56 8.36
CA VAL A 67 9.02 -0.13 9.74
C VAL A 67 7.86 -0.91 10.31
N ARG A 68 7.93 -1.21 11.61
CA ARG A 68 6.83 -1.76 12.37
C ARG A 68 6.12 -0.65 13.12
N VAL A 69 4.82 -0.47 12.88
CA VAL A 69 4.04 0.65 13.42
C VAL A 69 2.92 0.10 14.28
N ALA A 70 2.85 0.49 15.55
CA ALA A 70 1.77 0.08 16.42
C ALA A 70 0.41 0.55 15.87
N ARG A 71 -0.64 -0.22 16.16
CA ARG A 71 -2.01 0.16 15.80
C ARG A 71 -2.35 1.55 16.34
N GLY A 72 -2.90 2.42 15.49
CA GLY A 72 -3.24 3.81 15.84
C GLY A 72 -2.06 4.79 15.95
N ALA A 73 -0.83 4.36 15.64
CA ALA A 73 0.34 5.25 15.56
C ALA A 73 0.53 5.84 14.15
N LEU A 74 1.20 6.98 14.08
CA LEU A 74 1.58 7.70 12.84
C LEU A 74 0.44 7.95 11.83
N SER A 75 -0.83 7.90 12.26
CA SER A 75 -1.99 8.09 11.38
C SER A 75 -2.07 7.12 10.20
N VAL A 76 -1.44 5.93 10.29
CA VAL A 76 -1.44 4.93 9.21
C VAL A 76 -2.84 4.54 8.76
N GLU A 77 -3.79 4.51 9.70
CA GLU A 77 -5.15 4.01 9.49
C GLU A 77 -6.11 5.08 8.93
N ASP A 78 -5.68 6.35 8.86
CA ASP A 78 -6.57 7.47 8.55
C ASP A 78 -6.88 7.59 7.05
N GLN A 79 -5.92 7.22 6.18
CA GLN A 79 -6.01 7.39 4.73
C GLN A 79 -5.50 6.16 3.99
N CYS A 80 -6.28 5.07 4.00
CA CYS A 80 -5.95 3.86 3.26
C CYS A 80 -6.81 3.69 2.00
N ALA A 81 -6.18 3.31 0.90
CA ALA A 81 -6.80 2.98 -0.36
C ALA A 81 -6.53 1.52 -0.74
N TRP A 82 -7.57 0.82 -1.18
CA TRP A 82 -7.49 -0.54 -1.70
C TRP A 82 -8.58 -0.76 -2.75
N ALA A 83 -8.33 -1.71 -3.65
CA ALA A 83 -9.29 -2.08 -4.69
C ALA A 83 -9.18 -3.56 -5.01
N VAL A 84 -10.30 -4.17 -5.39
CA VAL A 84 -10.31 -5.50 -6.00
C VAL A 84 -10.14 -5.32 -7.50
N VAL A 85 -8.95 -5.66 -8.01
CA VAL A 85 -8.69 -5.60 -9.44
C VAL A 85 -9.47 -6.71 -10.13
N LYS A 86 -10.32 -6.36 -11.11
CA LYS A 86 -11.01 -7.34 -11.96
C LYS A 86 -10.09 -7.90 -13.05
N SER A 87 -9.31 -7.03 -13.67
CA SER A 87 -8.32 -7.35 -14.70
C SER A 87 -7.24 -6.27 -14.68
N TYR A 88 -6.01 -6.65 -15.03
CA TYR A 88 -4.88 -5.73 -15.10
C TYR A 88 -4.73 -5.17 -16.51
N THR A 89 -4.22 -3.95 -16.58
CA THR A 89 -3.74 -3.40 -17.84
C THR A 89 -2.41 -4.04 -18.20
N ALA A 90 -2.34 -4.69 -19.37
CA ALA A 90 -1.13 -5.35 -19.84
C ALA A 90 -1.02 -5.24 -21.37
N SER A 91 0.19 -5.09 -21.89
CA SER A 91 0.41 -4.87 -23.33
C SER A 91 -0.02 -6.08 -24.16
N GLU A 92 0.13 -7.29 -23.62
CA GLU A 92 -0.31 -8.54 -24.24
C GLU A 92 -1.84 -8.69 -24.30
N LEU A 93 -2.59 -7.89 -23.52
CA LEU A 93 -4.06 -7.90 -23.49
C LEU A 93 -4.68 -6.82 -24.40
N ASP A 94 -3.85 -5.97 -25.02
CA ASP A 94 -4.28 -4.82 -25.83
C ASP A 94 -5.37 -3.95 -25.13
N ASN A 95 -5.30 -3.88 -23.80
CA ASN A 95 -6.29 -3.22 -22.95
C ASN A 95 -5.71 -1.98 -22.25
N GLN A 96 -4.57 -1.47 -22.72
CA GLN A 96 -3.97 -0.22 -22.24
C GLN A 96 -4.71 0.99 -22.81
N VAL A 97 -5.82 1.33 -22.14
CA VAL A 97 -6.57 2.55 -22.40
C VAL A 97 -6.05 3.70 -21.53
N HIS A 98 -5.67 4.80 -22.16
CA HIS A 98 -5.37 6.06 -21.46
C HIS A 98 -6.68 6.64 -20.96
N CYS A 99 -6.96 6.40 -19.69
CA CYS A 99 -8.20 6.79 -19.05
C CYS A 99 -8.21 8.27 -18.65
N HIS A 100 -9.34 8.94 -18.85
CA HIS A 100 -9.65 10.17 -18.13
C HIS A 100 -9.79 9.87 -16.64
N GLU A 101 -9.55 10.86 -15.78
CA GLU A 101 -9.68 10.71 -14.32
C GLU A 101 -11.08 10.24 -13.89
N GLY A 102 -12.13 10.61 -14.65
CA GLY A 102 -13.51 10.18 -14.42
C GLY A 102 -13.86 8.79 -14.98
N GLY A 103 -12.94 8.14 -15.70
CA GLY A 103 -13.11 6.79 -16.23
C GLY A 103 -14.11 6.64 -17.39
N ASP A 104 -14.61 7.74 -17.95
CA ASP A 104 -15.66 7.75 -18.98
C ASP A 104 -15.21 7.14 -20.32
N ASN A 105 -13.91 7.23 -20.64
CA ASN A 105 -13.31 6.63 -21.85
C ASN A 105 -12.66 5.25 -21.60
N CYS A 106 -12.67 4.73 -20.37
CA CYS A 106 -12.11 3.41 -20.01
C CYS A 106 -13.01 2.22 -20.40
N LYS A 107 -13.81 2.37 -21.45
CA LYS A 107 -14.64 1.26 -21.93
C LYS A 107 -13.76 0.42 -22.83
N ALA A 108 -13.32 -0.73 -22.34
CA ALA A 108 -12.73 -1.75 -23.20
C ALA A 108 -13.72 -2.03 -24.34
N THR A 109 -13.30 -1.82 -25.58
CA THR A 109 -14.02 -2.38 -26.74
C THR A 109 -14.12 -3.89 -26.50
N PRO A 110 -15.29 -4.53 -26.69
CA PRO A 110 -15.39 -5.97 -26.53
C PRO A 110 -14.37 -6.62 -27.48
N SER A 111 -13.38 -7.33 -26.95
CA SER A 111 -12.52 -8.15 -27.78
C SER A 111 -13.37 -9.28 -28.33
N GLU A 112 -13.37 -9.45 -29.65
CA GLU A 112 -13.90 -10.65 -30.29
C GLU A 112 -13.21 -11.86 -29.64
N GLU A 113 -13.99 -12.85 -29.18
CA GLU A 113 -13.47 -14.13 -28.72
C GLU A 113 -12.56 -14.71 -29.82
N LYS A 114 -11.24 -14.62 -29.63
CA LYS A 114 -10.32 -15.46 -30.39
C LYS A 114 -10.52 -16.89 -29.91
N ILE A 115 -11.39 -17.61 -30.62
CA ILE A 115 -11.43 -19.07 -30.60
C ILE A 115 -10.04 -19.55 -30.99
N VAL A 116 -9.30 -20.08 -30.01
CA VAL A 116 -8.06 -20.82 -30.26
C VAL A 116 -8.49 -22.27 -30.52
N VAL A 117 -8.29 -22.73 -31.75
CA VAL A 117 -8.40 -24.15 -32.15
C VAL A 117 -7.14 -24.89 -31.70
#